data_AF-A0A962CV84-F1
#
_entry.id   AF-A0A962CV84-F1
#
_cell.length_a   1.000
_cell.length_b   1.000
_cell.length_c   1.000
_cell.angle_alpha   90.00
_cell.angle_beta   90.00
_cell.angle_gamma   90.00
#
_symmetry.space_group_name_H-M   'P 1'
#
loop_
_entity.id
_entity.type
_entity.pdbx_description
1 polymer ?
#
loop_
_entity_poly.entity_id
_entity_poly.type
_entity_poly.pdbx_seq_one_letter_code
_entity_poly.pdbx_strand_id
1 'polypeptide(L)'
;VKENRISAPSTYDFSQKLLGQQWHRRELIQPENEYFRWTGPNNRASIDFWVEPKDYCIRIRIINATSPGLLDTLQITINGHPVTWNSTDQGVVRIITLDCPQRLIKANGLLRLGLRCQSMISHQQAFGSDDERLVGVAVHWIQFDDVEQA
;
A
#
# COMPACT_ATOMS: atom_id res chain seq x y z
N VAL A 1 -10.67 19.24 8.51
CA VAL A 1 -9.65 18.21 8.73
C VAL A 1 -8.99 17.92 7.38
N LYS A 2 -7.79 18.45 7.14
CA LYS A 2 -7.07 18.46 5.85
C LYS A 2 -5.82 17.54 5.91
N GLU A 3 -5.92 16.41 6.60
CA GLU A 3 -4.81 15.47 6.78
C GLU A 3 -4.78 14.51 5.56
N ASN A 4 -3.59 14.21 5.02
CA ASN A 4 -3.34 13.47 3.75
C ASN A 4 -3.77 14.16 2.44
N ARG A 5 -3.57 15.48 2.31
CA ARG A 5 -3.54 16.11 0.98
C ARG A 5 -2.21 15.80 0.29
N ILE A 6 -2.27 15.29 -0.93
CA ILE A 6 -1.11 14.90 -1.71
C ILE A 6 -1.13 15.64 -3.05
N SER A 7 0.00 16.25 -3.41
CA SER A 7 0.27 16.86 -4.72
C SER A 7 1.48 16.17 -5.33
N ALA A 8 1.34 15.57 -6.51
CA ALA A 8 2.44 14.88 -7.17
C ALA A 8 3.52 15.86 -7.68
N PRO A 9 4.80 15.43 -7.75
CA PRO A 9 5.32 14.15 -7.22
C PRO A 9 5.35 14.15 -5.69
N SER A 10 5.00 13.02 -5.08
CA SER A 10 4.89 12.92 -3.61
C SER A 10 4.96 11.50 -3.09
N THR A 11 5.47 11.35 -1.87
CA THR A 11 5.64 10.06 -1.20
C THR A 11 4.95 10.08 0.15
N TYR A 12 4.11 9.06 0.39
CA TYR A 12 3.57 8.72 1.70
C TYR A 12 4.42 7.60 2.32
N ASP A 13 5.07 7.88 3.44
CA ASP A 13 6.09 7.02 4.09
C ASP A 13 5.66 6.55 5.51
N PHE A 14 4.37 6.62 5.82
CA PHE A 14 3.80 6.35 7.17
C PHE A 14 4.35 7.19 8.33
N SER A 15 5.18 8.23 8.10
CA SER A 15 5.64 9.16 9.15
C SER A 15 4.48 9.97 9.76
N GLN A 16 3.46 10.25 8.94
CA GLN A 16 2.23 10.92 9.31
C GLN A 16 1.13 9.96 9.80
N LYS A 17 0.01 10.53 10.25
CA LYS A 17 -1.16 9.75 10.68
C LYS A 17 -1.70 8.91 9.51
N LEU A 18 -2.04 7.66 9.81
CA LEU A 18 -2.72 6.80 8.84
C LEU A 18 -4.22 7.08 8.87
N LEU A 19 -4.77 7.45 7.71
CA LEU A 19 -6.22 7.54 7.49
C LEU A 19 -6.63 6.30 6.71
N GLY A 20 -7.14 5.29 7.39
CA GLY A 20 -7.34 3.98 6.79
C GLY A 20 -7.75 2.93 7.80
N GLN A 21 -7.86 1.68 7.36
CA GLN A 21 -8.35 0.55 8.17
C GLN A 21 -7.52 -0.70 7.92
N GLN A 22 -7.48 -1.58 8.93
CA GLN A 22 -6.79 -2.88 8.90
C GLN A 22 -5.28 -2.75 8.62
N TRP A 23 -4.65 -1.89 9.41
CA TRP A 23 -3.20 -1.76 9.48
C TRP A 23 -2.75 -1.97 10.92
N HIS A 24 -1.64 -2.67 11.08
CA HIS A 24 -0.97 -2.78 12.37
C HIS A 24 -0.26 -1.48 12.75
N ARG A 25 0.31 -1.46 13.95
CA ARG A 25 1.13 -0.34 14.44
C ARG A 25 2.29 -0.02 13.50
N ARG A 26 2.78 1.20 13.59
CA ARG A 26 3.97 1.67 12.87
C ARG A 26 5.20 0.92 13.40
N GLU A 27 6.07 0.50 12.49
CA GLU A 27 7.33 -0.16 12.79
C GLU A 27 8.48 0.58 12.08
N LEU A 28 9.72 0.34 12.52
CA LEU A 28 10.92 0.98 12.01
C LEU A 28 11.77 -0.04 11.25
N ILE A 29 12.18 0.35 10.05
CA ILE A 29 13.25 -0.31 9.30
C ILE A 29 14.57 0.14 9.92
N GLN A 30 15.44 -0.80 10.28
CA GLN A 30 16.80 -0.51 10.74
C GLN A 30 17.81 -1.01 9.70
N PRO A 31 18.91 -0.28 9.49
CA PRO A 31 19.36 0.92 10.22
C PRO A 31 18.78 2.27 9.74
N GLU A 32 17.92 2.28 8.72
CA GLU A 32 17.52 3.50 7.98
C GLU A 32 16.63 4.45 8.78
N ASN A 33 16.02 3.99 9.88
CA ASN A 33 15.03 4.73 10.67
C ASN A 33 13.79 5.19 9.86
N GLU A 34 13.44 4.42 8.83
CA GLU A 34 12.25 4.65 8.00
C GLU A 34 11.06 3.86 8.54
N TYR A 35 9.84 4.35 8.28
CA TYR A 35 8.63 3.74 8.84
C TYR A 35 7.95 2.79 7.84
N PHE A 36 7.37 1.72 8.36
CA PHE A 36 6.50 0.85 7.58
C PHE A 36 5.32 0.37 8.42
N ARG A 37 4.34 -0.24 7.75
CA ARG A 37 3.22 -0.92 8.41
C ARG A 37 2.84 -2.22 7.71
N TRP A 38 2.50 -3.22 8.52
CA TRP A 38 1.84 -4.44 8.05
C TRP A 38 0.33 -4.21 7.85
N THR A 39 -0.22 -4.78 6.77
CA THR A 39 -1.68 -4.96 6.63
C THR A 39 -2.17 -6.07 7.55
N GLY A 40 -3.35 -5.92 8.15
CA GLY A 40 -3.99 -6.91 9.01
C GLY A 40 -4.78 -6.28 10.16
N PRO A 41 -5.47 -7.08 10.99
CA PRO A 41 -5.52 -8.54 10.98
C PRO A 41 -6.44 -9.15 9.91
N ASN A 42 -7.40 -8.38 9.37
CA ASN A 42 -8.24 -8.85 8.26
C ASN A 42 -7.50 -8.77 6.93
N ASN A 43 -8.02 -9.51 5.95
CA ASN A 43 -7.42 -9.63 4.63
C ASN A 43 -7.68 -8.45 3.68
N ARG A 44 -8.28 -7.35 4.16
CA ARG A 44 -8.60 -6.16 3.37
C ARG A 44 -8.16 -4.91 4.13
N ALA A 45 -7.07 -4.29 3.69
CA ALA A 45 -6.59 -3.01 4.20
C ALA A 45 -6.94 -1.88 3.24
N SER A 46 -7.11 -0.68 3.78
CA SER A 46 -7.30 0.52 2.96
C SER A 46 -6.59 1.72 3.53
N ILE A 47 -6.18 2.63 2.66
CA ILE A 47 -5.63 3.94 3.03
C ILE A 47 -6.25 5.02 2.13
N ASP A 48 -6.60 6.13 2.73
CA ASP A 48 -7.30 7.25 2.10
C ASP A 48 -6.34 8.42 1.86
N PHE A 49 -6.40 8.95 0.65
CA PHE A 49 -5.69 10.13 0.20
C PHE A 49 -6.65 11.14 -0.39
N TRP A 50 -6.34 12.43 -0.23
CA TRP A 50 -7.00 13.51 -0.95
C TRP A 50 -6.03 14.07 -1.98
N VAL A 51 -6.29 13.76 -3.24
CA VAL A 51 -5.47 14.12 -4.39
C VAL A 51 -6.25 15.02 -5.35
N GLU A 52 -5.56 15.66 -6.29
CA GLU A 52 -6.23 16.31 -7.43
C GLU A 52 -6.83 15.23 -8.34
N PRO A 53 -8.08 15.35 -8.81
CA PRO A 53 -8.63 14.37 -9.75
C PRO A 53 -7.94 14.48 -11.12
N LYS A 54 -6.85 13.73 -11.31
CA LYS A 54 -6.11 13.55 -12.57
C LYS A 54 -5.54 12.12 -12.67
N ASP A 55 -4.90 11.81 -13.79
CA ASP A 55 -4.22 10.52 -13.97
C ASP A 55 -2.92 10.49 -13.15
N TYR A 56 -2.65 9.37 -12.47
CA TYR A 56 -1.42 9.15 -11.72
C TYR A 56 -0.79 7.80 -12.09
N CYS A 57 0.54 7.75 -12.02
CA CYS A 57 1.28 6.51 -11.83
C CYS A 57 1.52 6.33 -10.32
N ILE A 58 1.02 5.24 -9.74
CA ILE A 58 1.19 4.94 -8.32
C ILE A 58 2.19 3.80 -8.17
N ARG A 59 3.20 4.03 -7.34
CA ARG A 59 4.19 3.02 -6.96
C ARG A 59 4.07 2.70 -5.48
N ILE A 60 4.12 1.42 -5.12
CA ILE A 60 4.04 0.98 -3.72
C ILE A 60 5.24 0.09 -3.45
N ARG A 61 6.05 0.45 -2.46
CA ARG A 61 7.17 -0.39 -2.00
C ARG A 61 6.70 -1.32 -0.90
N ILE A 62 6.69 -2.59 -1.22
CA ILE A 62 6.50 -3.69 -0.29
C ILE A 62 7.89 -4.19 0.11
N ILE A 63 8.17 -4.14 1.41
CA ILE A 63 9.47 -4.56 1.96
C ILE A 63 9.46 -5.96 2.55
N ASN A 64 8.28 -6.55 2.71
CA ASN A 64 8.13 -7.95 3.10
C ASN A 64 6.69 -8.43 2.86
N ALA A 65 6.52 -9.75 2.77
CA ALA A 65 5.24 -10.43 2.66
C ALA A 65 5.35 -11.82 3.29
N THR A 66 4.21 -12.42 3.67
CA THR A 66 4.21 -13.76 4.27
C THR A 66 4.65 -14.87 3.32
N SER A 67 4.56 -14.64 2.01
CA SER A 67 5.13 -15.51 0.97
C SER A 67 5.19 -14.78 -0.37
N PRO A 68 6.02 -15.23 -1.34
CA PRO A 68 5.98 -14.70 -2.70
C PRO A 68 4.60 -14.88 -3.37
N GLY A 69 3.96 -16.04 -3.16
CA GLY A 69 2.64 -16.34 -3.73
C GLY A 69 1.51 -15.45 -3.20
N LEU A 70 1.66 -14.87 -2.01
CA LEU A 70 0.76 -13.81 -1.54
C LEU A 70 0.80 -12.59 -2.46
N LEU A 71 1.99 -12.17 -2.87
CA LEU A 71 2.15 -11.02 -3.77
C LEU A 71 1.64 -11.34 -5.17
N ASP A 72 1.83 -12.56 -5.66
CA ASP A 72 1.30 -12.98 -6.98
C ASP A 72 -0.23 -12.97 -7.04
N THR A 73 -0.89 -13.02 -5.89
CA THR A 73 -2.36 -13.03 -5.78
C THR A 73 -2.93 -11.76 -5.14
N LEU A 74 -2.08 -10.76 -4.88
CA LEU A 74 -2.46 -9.49 -4.26
C LEU A 74 -3.43 -8.73 -5.17
N GLN A 75 -4.60 -8.39 -4.64
CA GLN A 75 -5.58 -7.57 -5.33
C GLN A 75 -5.49 -6.13 -4.84
N ILE A 76 -5.46 -5.19 -5.79
CA ILE A 76 -5.42 -3.75 -5.50
C ILE A 76 -6.68 -3.12 -6.05
N THR A 77 -7.25 -2.19 -5.29
CA THR A 77 -8.43 -1.43 -5.71
C THR A 77 -8.23 0.05 -5.50
N ILE A 78 -8.83 0.87 -6.35
CA ILE A 78 -8.97 2.31 -6.14
C ILE A 78 -10.46 2.64 -6.02
N ASN A 79 -10.86 3.19 -4.86
CA ASN A 79 -12.26 3.45 -4.54
C ASN A 79 -13.18 2.22 -4.76
N GLY A 80 -12.65 1.02 -4.55
CA GLY A 80 -13.36 -0.25 -4.71
C GLY A 80 -13.29 -0.85 -6.12
N HIS A 81 -12.76 -0.14 -7.12
CA HIS A 81 -12.54 -0.67 -8.46
C HIS A 81 -11.21 -1.43 -8.53
N PRO A 82 -11.19 -2.71 -8.95
CA PRO A 82 -9.95 -3.44 -9.17
C PRO A 82 -9.07 -2.75 -10.21
N VAL A 83 -7.76 -2.71 -9.94
CA VAL A 83 -6.75 -2.18 -10.85
C VAL A 83 -5.66 -3.22 -11.08
N THR A 84 -5.17 -3.28 -12.31
CA THR A 84 -4.01 -4.09 -12.66
C THR A 84 -2.75 -3.41 -12.17
N TRP A 85 -1.79 -4.21 -11.70
CA TRP A 85 -0.48 -3.74 -11.30
C TRP A 85 0.58 -4.67 -11.88
N ASN A 86 1.80 -4.17 -11.99
CA ASN A 86 2.96 -4.93 -12.43
C ASN A 86 4.16 -4.68 -11.50
N SER A 87 5.14 -5.57 -11.55
CA SER A 87 6.44 -5.40 -10.90
C SER A 87 7.48 -6.16 -11.70
N THR A 88 8.67 -5.57 -11.83
CA THR A 88 9.84 -6.27 -12.38
C THR A 88 10.55 -7.12 -11.32
N ASP A 89 10.21 -6.93 -10.05
CA ASP A 89 10.82 -7.63 -8.92
C ASP A 89 10.15 -9.00 -8.68
N GLN A 90 10.88 -9.91 -8.02
CA GLN A 90 10.42 -11.24 -7.63
C GLN A 90 10.62 -11.45 -6.13
N GLY A 91 9.92 -12.42 -5.55
CA GLY A 91 10.03 -12.73 -4.12
C GLY A 91 9.09 -11.89 -3.24
N VAL A 92 9.48 -11.66 -1.98
CA VAL A 92 8.66 -10.99 -0.94
C VAL A 92 8.91 -9.48 -0.81
N VAL A 93 9.91 -8.95 -1.52
CA VAL A 93 10.21 -7.52 -1.63
C VAL A 93 9.90 -7.11 -3.05
N ARG A 94 9.00 -6.14 -3.25
CA ARG A 94 8.61 -5.67 -4.59
C ARG A 94 8.28 -4.19 -4.57
N ILE A 95 8.66 -3.48 -5.63
CA ILE A 95 8.01 -2.24 -6.02
C ILE A 95 6.94 -2.61 -7.04
N ILE A 96 5.68 -2.37 -6.68
CA ILE A 96 4.55 -2.57 -7.58
C ILE A 96 4.14 -1.23 -8.18
N THR A 97 3.80 -1.23 -9.46
CA THR A 97 3.38 -0.04 -10.23
C THR A 97 1.98 -0.28 -10.78
N LEU A 98 1.13 0.73 -10.68
CA LEU A 98 -0.23 0.71 -11.22
C LEU A 98 -0.66 2.09 -11.72
N ASP A 99 -1.48 2.08 -12.76
CA ASP A 99 -2.11 3.30 -13.27
C ASP A 99 -3.37 3.61 -12.47
N CYS A 100 -3.54 4.88 -12.11
CA CYS A 100 -4.74 5.41 -11.50
C CYS A 100 -5.37 6.46 -12.44
N PRO A 101 -6.31 6.05 -13.31
CA PRO A 101 -7.06 7.00 -14.12
C PRO A 101 -7.90 7.95 -13.26
N GLN A 102 -8.00 9.22 -13.66
CA GLN A 102 -8.79 10.27 -13.04
C GLN A 102 -10.22 9.81 -12.71
N ARG A 103 -10.83 9.03 -13.60
CA ARG A 103 -12.20 8.51 -13.43
C ARG A 103 -12.38 7.62 -12.21
N LEU A 104 -11.30 7.07 -11.64
CA LEU A 104 -11.34 6.27 -10.42
C LEU A 104 -11.26 7.14 -9.16
N ILE A 105 -10.93 8.43 -9.27
CA ILE A 105 -10.84 9.37 -8.17
C ILE A 105 -12.18 10.08 -8.02
N LYS A 106 -12.67 10.21 -6.78
CA LYS A 106 -13.93 10.91 -6.54
C LYS A 106 -13.78 12.40 -6.82
N ALA A 107 -14.88 13.07 -7.19
CA ALA A 107 -14.89 14.50 -7.46
C ALA A 107 -14.37 15.38 -6.31
N ASN A 108 -14.44 14.89 -5.06
CA ASN A 108 -13.88 15.57 -3.89
C ASN A 108 -12.40 15.27 -3.64
N GLY A 109 -11.71 14.61 -4.57
CA GLY A 109 -10.30 14.21 -4.50
C GLY A 109 -10.04 12.93 -3.73
N LEU A 110 -11.06 12.25 -3.19
CA LEU A 110 -10.83 11.02 -2.44
C LEU A 110 -10.33 9.89 -3.37
N LEU A 111 -9.15 9.38 -3.02
CA LEU A 111 -8.55 8.16 -3.55
C LEU A 111 -8.36 7.19 -2.39
N ARG A 112 -9.22 6.17 -2.29
CA ARG A 112 -9.04 5.05 -1.35
C ARG A 112 -8.30 3.92 -2.04
N LEU A 113 -7.04 3.74 -1.67
CA LEU A 113 -6.25 2.59 -2.09
C LEU A 113 -6.59 1.39 -1.19
N GLY A 114 -7.05 0.30 -1.78
CA GLY A 114 -7.35 -0.94 -1.08
C GLY A 114 -6.36 -2.04 -1.46
N LEU A 115 -5.91 -2.81 -0.46
CA LEU A 115 -5.04 -3.97 -0.61
C LEU A 115 -5.79 -5.19 -0.06
N ARG A 116 -5.96 -6.23 -0.87
CA ARG A 116 -6.59 -7.49 -0.46
C ARG A 116 -5.63 -8.66 -0.63
N CYS A 117 -5.29 -9.26 0.51
CA CYS A 117 -4.50 -10.48 0.61
C CYS A 117 -5.42 -11.71 0.52
N GLN A 118 -5.05 -12.76 -0.20
CA GLN A 118 -5.87 -13.97 -0.26
C GLN A 118 -5.76 -14.82 1.02
N SER A 119 -4.59 -14.81 1.66
CA SER A 119 -4.35 -15.46 2.93
C SER A 119 -3.79 -14.47 3.95
N MET A 120 -4.06 -14.75 5.22
CA MET A 120 -3.47 -14.06 6.37
C MET A 120 -2.92 -15.15 7.28
N ILE A 121 -1.65 -15.04 7.64
CA ILE A 121 -1.01 -15.96 8.61
C ILE A 121 -0.33 -15.13 9.69
N SER A 122 -0.06 -15.74 10.85
CA SER A 122 0.63 -15.02 11.92
C SER A 122 2.07 -14.70 11.51
N HIS A 123 2.60 -13.59 12.01
CA HIS A 123 4.01 -13.25 11.84
C HIS A 123 4.92 -14.36 12.38
N GLN A 124 4.54 -14.99 13.49
CA GLN A 124 5.16 -16.19 14.06
C GLN A 124 5.19 -17.35 13.06
N GLN A 125 4.07 -17.69 12.43
CA GLN A 125 4.02 -18.78 11.47
C GLN A 125 4.87 -18.47 10.22
N ALA A 126 4.87 -17.22 9.76
CA ALA A 126 5.61 -16.79 8.58
C ALA A 126 7.14 -16.70 8.81
N PHE A 127 7.56 -16.25 10.00
CA PHE A 127 8.94 -15.83 10.24
C PHE A 127 9.58 -16.44 11.50
N GLY A 128 8.89 -17.34 12.21
CA GLY A 128 9.41 -18.00 13.41
C GLY A 128 9.57 -17.08 14.63
N SER A 129 8.86 -15.95 14.67
CA SER A 129 8.88 -14.99 15.79
C SER A 129 7.96 -15.39 16.95
N ASP A 130 7.94 -14.60 18.02
CA ASP A 130 6.94 -14.63 19.10
C ASP A 130 5.68 -13.78 18.80
N ASP A 131 5.66 -13.07 17.68
CA ASP A 131 4.56 -12.21 17.26
C ASP A 131 3.39 -12.99 16.61
N GLU A 132 2.25 -13.07 17.29
CA GLU A 132 1.06 -13.80 16.82
C GLU A 132 0.15 -12.99 15.86
N ARG A 133 0.50 -11.74 15.53
CA ARG A 133 -0.35 -10.90 14.66
C ARG A 133 -0.54 -11.53 13.29
N LEU A 134 -1.79 -11.62 12.83
CA LEU A 134 -2.10 -11.96 11.45
C LEU A 134 -1.68 -10.83 10.50
N VAL A 135 -0.80 -11.13 9.55
CA VAL A 135 -0.21 -10.15 8.63
C VAL A 135 -0.35 -10.56 7.16
N GLY A 136 -0.37 -9.56 6.29
CA GLY A 136 -0.35 -9.72 4.82
C GLY A 136 0.95 -9.21 4.23
N VAL A 137 0.96 -7.93 3.83
CA VAL A 137 2.14 -7.25 3.26
C VAL A 137 2.65 -6.14 4.18
N ALA A 138 3.97 -5.96 4.22
CA ALA A 138 4.63 -4.84 4.88
C ALA A 138 4.88 -3.74 3.85
N VAL A 139 4.17 -2.62 3.97
CA VAL A 139 4.29 -1.48 3.05
C VAL A 139 5.16 -0.41 3.68
N HIS A 140 6.20 -0.02 2.96
CA HIS A 140 7.12 1.05 3.35
C HIS A 140 6.64 2.40 2.83
N TRP A 141 6.38 2.54 1.53
CA TRP A 141 5.89 3.81 0.99
C TRP A 141 4.93 3.63 -0.18
N ILE A 142 4.17 4.69 -0.44
CA ILE A 142 3.27 4.85 -1.57
C ILE A 142 3.63 6.17 -2.25
N GLN A 143 4.06 6.12 -3.50
CA GLN A 143 4.46 7.27 -4.30
C GLN A 143 3.41 7.55 -5.37
N PHE A 144 3.11 8.84 -5.56
CA PHE A 144 2.24 9.36 -6.61
C PHE A 144 3.09 10.20 -7.55
N ASP A 145 3.15 9.78 -8.81
CA ASP A 145 3.82 10.50 -9.89
C ASP A 145 2.79 10.94 -10.93
N ASP A 146 3.05 12.08 -11.57
CA ASP A 146 2.27 12.52 -12.72
C ASP A 146 2.55 11.57 -13.90
N VAL A 147 1.53 11.26 -14.68
CA VAL A 147 1.73 10.58 -15.95
C VAL A 147 2.35 11.61 -16.91
N GLU A 148 3.57 11.36 -17.37
CA GLU A 148 4.19 12.19 -18.41
C GLU A 148 3.25 12.21 -19.62
N GLN A 149 2.84 13.41 -20.05
CA GLN A 149 2.14 13.56 -21.31
C GLN A 149 3.15 13.28 -22.43
N ALA A 150 2.93 12.19 -23.16
CA ALA A 150 3.64 11.88 -24.40
C ALA A 150 3.32 12.89 -25.50
#